data_AF-A0A365XYV4-F1
#
_entry.id   AF-A0A365XYV4-F1
#
_cell.length_a   1.000
_cell.length_b   1.000
_cell.length_c   1.000
_cell.angle_alpha   90.00
_cell.angle_beta   90.00
_cell.angle_gamma   90.00
#
_symmetry.space_group_name_H-M   'P 1'
#
loop_
_entity.id
_entity.type
_entity.pdbx_description
1 polymer ?
#
loop_
_entity_poly.entity_id
_entity_poly.type
_entity_poly.pdbx_seq_one_letter_code
_entity_poly.pdbx_strand_id
1 'polypeptide(L)'
;MDLEMLLDTFSGGISELENIRCMAETLMRTCYTDVLLLKEMSLQEELSLDFIQQVEDRFLRNDFRKIKEYSFSNRYLQKYCLKVISFFDSYEYYPGSLLSMGKDNLFVILKEGYQNNKRRGYLADVCARVGRNMEEAWMAASQVYAKTEMELLKCQNRRKETTTSK
;
A
#
# COMPACT_ATOMS: atom_id res chain seq x y z
N MET A 1 3.01 -12.24 -11.41
CA MET A 1 2.87 -13.17 -10.28
C MET A 1 1.56 -12.81 -9.62
N ASP A 2 0.60 -13.74 -9.59
CA ASP A 2 -0.79 -13.45 -9.21
C ASP A 2 -0.94 -13.52 -7.68
N LEU A 3 -1.70 -12.59 -7.10
CA LEU A 3 -1.90 -12.51 -5.64
C LEU A 3 -2.58 -13.79 -5.13
N GLU A 4 -3.49 -14.36 -5.93
CA GLU A 4 -4.28 -15.55 -5.61
C GLU A 4 -3.42 -16.82 -5.54
N MET A 5 -2.43 -16.98 -6.42
CA MET A 5 -1.52 -18.15 -6.40
C MET A 5 -0.61 -18.22 -5.17
N LEU A 6 -0.35 -17.09 -4.51
CA LEU A 6 0.59 -16.99 -3.39
C LEU A 6 -0.09 -17.25 -2.04
N LEU A 7 -1.38 -16.89 -1.93
CA LEU A 7 -2.13 -16.94 -0.69
C LEU A 7 -2.48 -18.38 -0.23
N ASP A 8 -2.42 -19.37 -1.13
CA ASP A 8 -2.67 -20.78 -0.84
C ASP A 8 -1.53 -21.51 -0.10
N THR A 9 -0.38 -20.86 0.15
CA THR A 9 0.85 -21.53 0.65
C THR A 9 1.23 -21.23 2.12
N PHE A 10 0.38 -20.54 2.89
CA PHE A 10 0.79 -19.97 4.18
C PHE A 10 0.47 -20.83 5.42
N SER A 11 1.46 -21.01 6.32
CA SER A 11 1.42 -21.94 7.47
C SER A 11 1.73 -21.34 8.86
N GLY A 12 1.78 -20.02 9.02
CA GLY A 12 1.84 -19.30 10.30
C GLY A 12 3.23 -18.86 10.81
N GLY A 13 4.30 -18.93 10.00
CA GLY A 13 5.70 -18.74 10.45
C GLY A 13 6.40 -17.42 10.04
N ILE A 14 7.67 -17.23 10.45
CA ILE A 14 8.53 -16.11 9.99
C ILE A 14 8.63 -16.09 8.45
N SER A 15 8.66 -17.27 7.83
CA SER A 15 8.68 -17.39 6.37
C SER A 15 7.45 -16.80 5.68
N GLU A 16 6.27 -16.88 6.30
CA GLU A 16 5.04 -16.28 5.76
C GLU A 16 5.08 -14.76 5.87
N LEU A 17 5.53 -14.24 7.03
CA LEU A 17 5.68 -12.80 7.24
C LEU A 17 6.64 -12.18 6.22
N GLU A 18 7.77 -12.83 5.94
CA GLU A 18 8.75 -12.33 4.97
C GLU A 18 8.24 -12.40 3.53
N ASN A 19 7.51 -13.46 3.16
CA ASN A 19 6.87 -13.58 1.85
C ASN A 19 5.81 -12.49 1.64
N ILE A 20 4.93 -12.27 2.63
CA ILE A 20 3.92 -11.23 2.58
C ILE A 20 4.57 -9.84 2.53
N ARG A 21 5.64 -9.60 3.29
CA ARG A 21 6.39 -8.35 3.23
C ARG A 21 6.96 -8.10 1.84
N CYS A 22 7.71 -9.05 1.30
CA CYS A 22 8.37 -8.91 0.01
C CYS A 22 7.36 -8.60 -1.10
N MET A 23 6.23 -9.31 -1.11
CA MET A 23 5.12 -9.06 -2.01
C MET A 23 4.54 -7.65 -1.82
N ALA A 24 4.17 -7.29 -0.59
CA ALA A 24 3.60 -5.99 -0.28
C ALA A 24 4.54 -4.84 -0.66
N GLU A 25 5.82 -4.90 -0.30
CA GLU A 25 6.82 -3.87 -0.63
C GLU A 25 7.00 -3.71 -2.14
N THR A 26 6.96 -4.81 -2.91
CA THR A 26 7.03 -4.76 -4.37
C THR A 26 5.83 -3.99 -4.93
N LEU A 27 4.62 -4.35 -4.50
CA LEU A 27 3.39 -3.71 -4.98
C LEU A 27 3.32 -2.23 -4.56
N MET A 28 3.65 -1.93 -3.30
CA MET A 28 3.69 -0.56 -2.78
C MET A 28 4.70 0.29 -3.56
N ARG A 29 5.90 -0.23 -3.84
CA ARG A 29 6.92 0.46 -4.63
C ARG A 29 6.43 0.81 -6.04
N THR A 30 5.78 -0.13 -6.72
CA THR A 30 5.23 0.10 -8.05
C THR A 30 4.18 1.21 -8.01
N CYS A 31 3.19 1.08 -7.12
CA CYS A 31 2.09 2.05 -6.99
C CYS A 31 2.59 3.45 -6.61
N TYR A 32 3.54 3.54 -5.68
CA TYR A 32 4.12 4.82 -5.28
C TYR A 32 4.91 5.47 -6.42
N THR A 33 5.74 4.69 -7.13
CA THR A 33 6.46 5.19 -8.32
C THR A 33 5.50 5.69 -9.38
N ASP A 34 4.41 4.97 -9.64
CA ASP A 34 3.38 5.38 -10.59
C ASP A 34 2.75 6.74 -10.21
N VAL A 35 2.48 6.98 -8.92
CA VAL A 35 1.96 8.28 -8.46
C VAL A 35 2.99 9.40 -8.64
N LEU A 36 4.28 9.12 -8.43
CA LEU A 36 5.35 10.09 -8.71
C LEU A 36 5.44 10.41 -10.21
N LEU A 37 5.30 9.41 -11.08
CA LEU A 37 5.27 9.61 -12.53
C LEU A 37 4.05 10.41 -12.96
N LEU A 38 2.85 10.12 -12.41
CA LEU A 38 1.66 10.94 -12.65
C LEU A 38 1.88 12.40 -12.28
N LYS A 39 2.54 12.66 -11.14
CA LYS A 39 2.90 14.02 -10.71
C LYS A 39 3.86 14.68 -11.69
N GLU A 40 4.93 13.98 -12.08
CA GLU A 40 5.95 14.49 -12.99
C GLU A 40 5.35 14.82 -14.36
N MET A 41 4.62 13.89 -14.96
CA MET A 41 3.95 14.08 -16.25
C MET A 41 2.88 15.18 -16.20
N SER A 42 2.22 15.38 -15.05
CA SER A 42 1.31 16.51 -14.85
C SER A 42 2.04 17.84 -14.95
N LEU A 43 3.26 17.94 -14.37
CA LEU A 43 4.08 19.15 -14.41
C LEU A 43 4.69 19.40 -15.80
N GLN A 44 5.09 18.33 -16.50
CA GLN A 44 5.73 18.38 -17.82
C GLN A 44 4.75 18.48 -19.00
N GLU A 45 3.43 18.52 -18.74
CA GLU A 45 2.39 18.55 -19.78
C GLU A 45 2.27 17.28 -20.64
N GLU A 46 2.86 16.18 -20.20
CA GLU A 46 2.90 14.91 -20.95
C GLU A 46 1.84 13.91 -20.47
N LEU A 47 1.07 14.28 -19.44
CA LEU A 47 0.01 13.42 -18.90
C LEU A 47 -1.04 13.12 -19.98
N SER A 48 -1.44 11.85 -20.10
CA SER A 48 -2.48 11.41 -21.03
C SER A 48 -3.54 10.56 -20.32
N LEU A 49 -4.75 10.51 -20.87
CA LEU A 49 -5.82 9.64 -20.34
C LEU A 49 -5.41 8.16 -20.36
N ASP A 50 -4.73 7.73 -21.43
CA ASP A 50 -4.25 6.35 -21.55
C ASP A 50 -3.27 6.01 -20.43
N PHE A 51 -2.35 6.92 -20.10
CA PHE A 51 -1.42 6.71 -19.00
C PHE A 51 -2.13 6.67 -17.65
N ILE A 52 -3.08 7.58 -17.40
CA ILE A 52 -3.89 7.58 -16.18
C ILE A 52 -4.65 6.24 -16.03
N GLN A 53 -5.26 5.74 -17.12
CA GLN A 53 -5.98 4.47 -17.12
C GLN A 53 -5.03 3.29 -16.85
N GLN A 54 -3.86 3.26 -17.48
CA GLN A 54 -2.88 2.19 -17.26
C GLN A 54 -2.41 2.11 -15.80
N VAL A 55 -2.22 3.26 -15.15
CA VAL A 55 -1.86 3.31 -13.72
C VAL A 55 -3.04 2.82 -12.87
N GLU A 56 -4.26 3.30 -13.12
CA GLU A 56 -5.45 2.86 -12.40
C GLU A 56 -5.63 1.33 -12.49
N ASP A 57 -5.47 0.75 -13.69
CA ASP A 57 -5.56 -0.69 -13.89
C ASP A 57 -4.47 -1.46 -13.12
N ARG A 58 -3.28 -0.87 -12.92
CA ARG A 58 -2.24 -1.46 -12.06
C ARG A 58 -2.65 -1.42 -10.60
N PHE A 59 -3.23 -0.32 -10.12
CA PHE A 59 -3.74 -0.22 -8.75
C PHE A 59 -4.85 -1.24 -8.48
N LEU A 60 -5.82 -1.38 -9.39
CA LEU A 60 -6.91 -2.33 -9.26
C LEU A 60 -6.44 -3.79 -9.31
N ARG A 61 -5.47 -4.11 -10.18
CA ARG A 61 -4.88 -5.46 -10.23
C ARG A 61 -4.05 -5.79 -8.99
N ASN A 62 -3.39 -4.79 -8.41
CA ASN A 62 -2.54 -4.93 -7.24
C ASN A 62 -3.31 -4.69 -5.93
N ASP A 63 -4.64 -4.80 -5.94
CA ASP A 63 -5.47 -4.49 -4.79
C ASP A 63 -5.25 -5.47 -3.63
N PHE A 64 -4.36 -5.06 -2.72
CA PHE A 64 -4.00 -5.82 -1.53
C PHE A 64 -5.15 -5.89 -0.51
N ARG A 65 -6.27 -5.17 -0.70
CA ARG A 65 -7.42 -5.21 0.22
C ARG A 65 -8.10 -6.57 0.27
N LYS A 66 -7.96 -7.39 -0.78
CA LYS A 66 -8.40 -8.79 -0.80
C LYS A 66 -7.82 -9.61 0.35
N ILE A 67 -6.68 -9.20 0.90
CA ILE A 67 -6.05 -9.91 2.03
C ILE A 67 -6.91 -9.90 3.30
N LYS A 68 -7.92 -9.02 3.41
CA LYS A 68 -8.89 -9.01 4.52
C LYS A 68 -9.74 -10.28 4.61
N GLU A 69 -9.86 -11.01 3.50
CA GLU A 69 -10.61 -12.26 3.41
C GLU A 69 -9.87 -13.43 4.07
N TYR A 70 -8.57 -13.26 4.36
CA TYR A 70 -7.71 -14.27 4.95
C TYR A 70 -7.65 -14.12 6.48
N SER A 71 -7.81 -15.24 7.17
CA SER A 71 -7.64 -15.29 8.62
C SER A 71 -6.16 -15.46 8.99
N PHE A 72 -5.57 -14.43 9.60
CA PHE A 72 -4.22 -14.52 10.14
C PHE A 72 -4.26 -15.06 11.58
N SER A 73 -3.51 -16.13 11.84
CA SER A 73 -3.30 -16.64 13.21
C SER A 73 -2.45 -15.71 14.08
N ASN A 74 -1.63 -14.87 13.45
CA ASN A 74 -0.73 -13.95 14.12
C ASN A 74 -1.27 -12.50 14.13
N ARG A 75 -1.64 -12.00 15.32
CA ARG A 75 -2.14 -10.62 15.52
C ARG A 75 -1.20 -9.53 15.00
N TYR A 76 0.10 -9.78 14.96
CA TYR A 76 1.09 -8.80 14.53
C TYR A 76 1.19 -8.75 13.00
N LEU A 77 1.11 -9.92 12.34
CA LEU A 77 0.97 -10.00 10.89
C LEU A 77 -0.31 -9.31 10.42
N GLN A 78 -1.43 -9.53 11.13
CA GLN A 78 -2.68 -8.83 10.86
C GLN A 78 -2.51 -7.30 10.93
N LYS A 79 -1.81 -6.78 11.95
CA LYS A 79 -1.52 -5.34 12.07
C LYS A 79 -0.67 -4.81 10.93
N TYR A 80 0.32 -5.59 10.48
CA TYR A 80 1.14 -5.24 9.32
C TYR A 80 0.28 -5.13 8.05
N CYS A 81 -0.52 -6.16 7.75
CA CYS A 81 -1.41 -6.18 6.60
C CYS A 81 -2.41 -5.02 6.62
N LEU A 82 -2.96 -4.65 7.78
CA LEU A 82 -3.84 -3.48 7.92
C LEU A 82 -3.14 -2.15 7.56
N LYS A 83 -1.84 -2.02 7.84
CA LYS A 83 -1.06 -0.84 7.44
C LYS A 83 -0.73 -0.84 5.95
N VAL A 84 -0.43 -2.00 5.37
CA VAL A 84 -0.31 -2.15 3.92
C VAL A 84 -1.62 -1.80 3.22
N ILE A 85 -2.77 -2.27 3.73
CA ILE A 85 -4.09 -1.86 3.22
C ILE A 85 -4.25 -0.34 3.28
N SER A 86 -3.83 0.31 4.37
CA SER A 86 -3.93 1.77 4.50
C SER A 86 -3.13 2.50 3.42
N PHE A 87 -2.02 1.92 2.95
CA PHE A 87 -1.27 2.45 1.81
C PHE A 87 -2.11 2.43 0.52
N PHE A 88 -2.79 1.30 0.27
CA PHE A 88 -3.65 1.18 -0.91
C PHE A 88 -4.92 2.04 -0.78
N ASP A 89 -5.40 2.33 0.43
CA ASP A 89 -6.51 3.25 0.62
C ASP A 89 -6.11 4.73 0.38
N SER A 90 -4.80 5.06 0.31
CA SER A 90 -4.33 6.44 0.17
C SER A 90 -4.68 7.12 -1.16
N TYR A 91 -4.99 6.36 -2.21
CA TYR A 91 -5.47 6.95 -3.47
C TYR A 91 -6.92 7.48 -3.36
N GLU A 92 -7.64 7.07 -2.31
CA GLU A 92 -8.90 7.67 -1.90
C GLU A 92 -8.65 8.62 -0.72
N TYR A 93 -8.65 9.93 -0.97
CA TYR A 93 -8.25 10.93 0.03
C TYR A 93 -9.37 11.92 0.32
N TYR A 94 -9.35 12.50 1.51
CA TYR A 94 -10.27 13.58 1.84
C TYR A 94 -9.68 14.92 1.35
N PRO A 95 -10.35 15.64 0.43
CA PRO A 95 -9.86 16.94 -0.04
C PRO A 95 -9.89 18.03 1.06
N GLY A 96 -10.68 17.82 2.13
CA GLY A 96 -10.86 18.71 3.28
C GLY A 96 -10.87 17.97 4.63
N SER A 97 -11.65 18.44 5.61
CA SER A 97 -11.74 17.79 6.93
C SER A 97 -12.42 16.41 6.84
N LEU A 98 -11.88 15.45 7.59
CA LEU A 98 -12.20 14.01 7.62
C LEU A 98 -13.70 13.60 7.68
N LEU A 99 -14.62 14.49 8.05
CA LEU A 99 -16.00 14.13 8.40
C LEU A 99 -17.10 14.67 7.47
N SER A 100 -16.80 15.58 6.52
CA SER A 100 -17.86 16.32 5.82
C SER A 100 -17.89 16.24 4.29
N MET A 101 -16.83 15.79 3.61
CA MET A 101 -16.75 15.89 2.13
C MET A 101 -16.70 14.55 1.36
N GLY A 102 -16.74 13.41 2.04
CA GLY A 102 -16.52 12.12 1.37
C GLY A 102 -15.07 11.96 0.87
N LYS A 103 -14.73 10.75 0.41
CA LYS A 103 -13.42 10.48 -0.18
C LYS A 103 -13.43 10.79 -1.66
N ASP A 104 -12.42 11.51 -2.11
CA ASP A 104 -12.11 11.70 -3.51
C ASP A 104 -11.18 10.61 -4.01
N ASN A 105 -11.38 10.17 -5.25
CA ASN A 105 -10.51 9.20 -5.92
C ASN A 105 -9.50 9.94 -6.82
N LEU A 106 -8.20 9.64 -6.66
CA LEU A 106 -7.13 10.22 -7.46
C LEU A 106 -7.39 10.11 -8.97
N PHE A 107 -7.73 8.92 -9.46
CA PHE A 107 -7.86 8.65 -10.89
C PHE A 107 -9.07 9.37 -11.49
N VAL A 108 -10.19 9.45 -10.74
CA VAL A 108 -11.35 10.25 -11.14
C VAL A 108 -10.95 11.72 -11.31
N ILE A 109 -10.27 12.29 -10.31
CA ILE A 109 -9.84 13.70 -10.36
C ILE A 109 -8.86 13.96 -11.50
N LEU A 110 -7.93 13.05 -11.76
CA LEU A 110 -6.97 13.20 -12.85
C LEU A 110 -7.66 13.13 -14.22
N LYS A 111 -8.59 12.20 -14.43
CA LYS A 111 -9.33 12.10 -15.70
C LYS A 111 -10.21 13.31 -15.94
N GLU A 112 -11.02 13.70 -14.95
CA GLU A 112 -11.86 14.90 -15.05
C GLU A 112 -11.03 16.16 -15.19
N GLY A 113 -9.92 16.23 -14.45
CA GLY A 113 -9.00 17.36 -14.50
C GLY A 113 -8.32 17.51 -15.85
N TYR A 114 -7.90 16.41 -16.45
CA TYR A 114 -7.37 16.37 -17.80
C TYR A 114 -8.42 16.80 -18.84
N GLN A 115 -9.61 16.19 -18.82
CA GLN A 115 -10.69 16.50 -19.76
C GLN A 115 -11.16 17.96 -19.70
N ASN A 116 -11.15 18.56 -18.51
CA ASN A 116 -11.56 19.94 -18.29
C ASN A 116 -10.40 20.95 -18.38
N ASN A 117 -9.21 20.54 -18.82
CA ASN A 117 -8.01 21.39 -18.90
C ASN A 117 -7.71 22.14 -17.57
N LYS A 118 -7.87 21.47 -16.42
CA LYS A 118 -7.51 22.03 -15.12
C LYS A 118 -6.01 22.40 -15.11
N ARG A 119 -5.66 23.40 -14.29
CA ARG A 119 -4.26 23.84 -14.16
C ARG A 119 -3.36 22.67 -13.77
N ARG A 120 -2.22 22.54 -14.43
CA ARG A 120 -1.23 21.47 -14.19
C ARG A 120 -0.74 21.40 -12.75
N GLY A 121 -0.49 22.57 -12.15
CA GLY A 121 -0.13 22.65 -10.74
C GLY A 121 -1.16 22.00 -9.83
N TYR A 122 -2.45 22.14 -10.15
CA TYR A 122 -3.52 21.50 -9.37
C TYR A 122 -3.45 19.96 -9.45
N LEU A 123 -3.25 19.37 -10.64
CA LEU A 123 -3.14 17.91 -10.77
C LEU A 123 -1.87 17.37 -10.08
N ALA A 124 -0.75 18.09 -10.22
CA ALA A 124 0.49 17.74 -9.54
C ALA A 124 0.36 17.83 -8.01
N ASP A 125 -0.36 18.84 -7.49
CA ASP A 125 -0.63 19.00 -6.06
C ASP A 125 -1.48 17.86 -5.49
N VAL A 126 -2.48 17.40 -6.26
CA VAL A 126 -3.30 16.24 -5.93
C VAL A 126 -2.43 14.98 -5.84
N CYS A 127 -1.61 14.69 -6.86
CA CYS A 127 -0.67 13.57 -6.82
C CYS A 127 0.32 13.68 -5.65
N ALA A 128 0.84 14.87 -5.36
CA ALA A 128 1.77 15.09 -4.25
C ALA A 128 1.10 14.85 -2.87
N ARG A 129 -0.18 15.16 -2.73
CA ARG A 129 -0.95 14.84 -1.52
C ARG A 129 -1.11 13.34 -1.34
N VAL A 130 -1.51 12.63 -2.40
CA VAL A 130 -1.65 11.16 -2.36
C VAL A 130 -0.31 10.49 -2.10
N GLY A 131 0.77 10.94 -2.75
CA GLY A 131 2.13 10.44 -2.53
C GLY A 131 2.58 10.57 -1.07
N ARG A 132 2.29 11.69 -0.41
CA ARG A 132 2.57 11.86 1.03
C ARG A 132 1.78 10.89 1.91
N ASN A 133 0.49 10.71 1.64
CA ASN A 133 -0.32 9.73 2.37
C ASN A 133 0.21 8.29 2.19
N MET A 134 0.68 7.97 0.99
CA MET A 134 1.34 6.69 0.70
C MET A 134 2.64 6.52 1.49
N GLU A 135 3.50 7.53 1.51
CA GLU A 135 4.75 7.51 2.31
C GLU A 135 4.48 7.31 3.80
N GLU A 136 3.52 8.05 4.37
CA GLU A 136 3.14 7.93 5.77
C GLU A 136 2.64 6.52 6.10
N ALA A 137 1.79 5.95 5.23
CA ALA A 137 1.28 4.59 5.39
C ALA A 137 2.38 3.53 5.24
N TRP A 138 3.30 3.70 4.29
CA TRP A 138 4.44 2.81 4.10
C TRP A 138 5.34 2.84 5.34
N MET A 139 5.72 4.02 5.83
CA MET A 139 6.52 4.16 7.04
C MET A 139 5.86 3.49 8.25
N ALA A 140 4.55 3.66 8.42
CA ALA A 140 3.79 2.98 9.46
C ALA A 140 3.81 1.45 9.30
N ALA A 141 3.69 0.93 8.08
CA ALA A 141 3.79 -0.50 7.79
C ALA A 141 5.18 -1.05 8.14
N SER A 142 6.25 -0.37 7.72
CA SER A 142 7.65 -0.74 8.02
C SER A 142 7.94 -0.78 9.52
N GLN A 143 7.42 0.19 10.28
CA GLN A 143 7.55 0.20 11.75
C GLN A 143 6.83 -0.98 12.41
N VAL A 144 5.62 -1.31 11.94
CA VAL A 144 4.87 -2.47 12.44
C VAL A 144 5.58 -3.78 12.09
N TYR A 145 6.14 -3.89 10.88
CA TYR A 145 6.95 -5.03 10.46
C TYR A 145 8.14 -5.25 11.41
N ALA A 146 8.98 -4.23 11.59
CA ALA A 146 10.17 -4.32 12.45
C ALA A 146 9.80 -4.73 13.89
N LYS A 147 8.71 -4.18 14.43
CA LYS A 147 8.19 -4.58 15.74
C LYS A 147 7.73 -6.04 15.77
N THR A 148 7.10 -6.51 14.70
CA THR A 148 6.62 -7.89 14.57
C THR A 148 7.79 -8.87 14.52
N GLU A 149 8.80 -8.58 13.71
CA GLU A 149 10.01 -9.37 13.57
C GLU A 149 10.74 -9.53 14.91
N MET A 150 10.96 -8.41 15.63
CA MET A 150 11.58 -8.44 16.96
C MET A 150 10.81 -9.32 17.96
N GLU A 151 9.48 -9.25 17.99
CA GLU A 151 8.67 -10.05 18.92
C GLU A 151 8.70 -11.55 18.56
N LEU A 152 8.72 -11.90 17.27
CA LEU A 152 8.85 -13.28 16.81
C LEU A 152 10.20 -13.88 17.20
N LEU A 153 11.30 -13.14 17.00
CA LEU A 153 12.64 -13.56 17.42
C LEU A 153 12.74 -13.79 18.93
N LYS A 154 12.16 -12.89 19.75
CA LYS A 154 12.09 -13.07 21.21
C LYS A 154 11.33 -14.33 21.62
N CYS A 155 10.26 -14.69 20.90
CA CYS A 155 9.49 -15.90 21.17
C CYS A 155 10.29 -17.16 20.82
N GLN A 156 11.05 -17.14 19.73
CA GLN A 156 11.91 -18.26 19.33
C GLN A 156 13.05 -18.49 20.31
N ASN A 157 13.71 -17.42 20.77
CA ASN A 157 14.83 -17.55 21.72
C ASN A 157 14.36 -18.10 23.07
N ARG A 158 13.23 -17.62 23.60
CA ARG A 158 12.62 -18.19 24.82
C ARG A 158 12.32 -19.68 24.69
N ARG A 159 11.79 -20.12 23.53
CA ARG A 159 11.51 -21.54 23.29
C ARG A 159 12.79 -22.38 23.35
N LYS A 160 13.89 -21.91 22.73
CA LYS A 160 15.19 -22.59 22.73
C LYS A 160 15.76 -22.76 24.14
N GLU A 161 15.67 -21.74 24.99
CA GLU A 161 16.14 -21.79 26.39
C GLU A 161 15.40 -22.84 27.24
N THR A 162 14.09 -23.02 27.01
CA THR A 162 13.30 -24.08 27.66
C THR A 162 13.66 -25.49 27.20
N THR A 163 14.14 -25.68 25.95
CA THR A 163 14.51 -27.00 25.43
C THR A 163 15.90 -27.45 25.85
N THR A 164 16.84 -26.52 26.12
CA THR A 164 18.19 -26.84 26.62
C THR A 164 18.29 -27.01 28.14
N SER A 165 17.22 -26.69 28.89
CA SER A 165 17.17 -26.85 30.36
C SER A 165 16.50 -28.16 30.82
N LYS A 166 16.33 -29.13 29.91
CA LYS A 166 15.87 -30.50 30.19
C LYS A 166 16.93 -31.50 29.78
#